data_AF-A0A368GE49-F1
#
_entry.id   AF-A0A368GE49-F1
#
_cell.length_a   1.000
_cell.length_b   1.000
_cell.length_c   1.000
_cell.angle_alpha   90.00
_cell.angle_beta   90.00
_cell.angle_gamma   90.00
#
_symmetry.space_group_name_H-M   'P 1'
#
loop_
_entity.id
_entity.type
_entity.pdbx_description
1 polymer ?
#
loop_
_entity_poly.entity_id
_entity_poly.type
_entity_poly.pdbx_seq_one_letter_code
_entity_poly.pdbx_strand_id
1 'polypeptide(L)'
;MVICRFENGDEKFDRSLSSFISCFSDRFVGQLYDDTRWNCFDFVIEFMRFTNFRNFTKVAFVSEFMQKALNNAVSEMAEILEDGSTADSDRNMDQQSFAVSQFEIFTHEYRERKEVPQCDHNGSQNGSCCSSPSSSGDCKKRIVNATRKLQRAVLALQRMPDSDVIKDMLNKMREISNDLNEHTKQEKAEFSTKTVPLPDFDPTDMKLLLGESEVPPSRTPFEEVEESEQLRKDRLESLLFEAEVMLQEYDHIKNGLNV
;
A
#
# COMPACT_ATOMS: atom_id res chain seq x y z
N MET A 1 39.12 -0.76 -28.58
CA MET A 1 39.79 -0.38 -27.32
C MET A 1 41.26 -0.68 -27.51
N VAL A 2 42.13 0.32 -27.60
CA VAL A 2 43.57 0.05 -27.55
C VAL A 2 43.91 -0.06 -26.07
N ILE A 3 43.74 -1.26 -25.52
CA ILE A 3 44.35 -1.57 -24.24
C ILE A 3 45.85 -1.61 -24.55
N CYS A 4 46.65 -0.72 -23.96
CA CYS A 4 48.08 -0.97 -23.88
C CYS A 4 48.26 -2.19 -22.96
N ARG A 5 48.14 -3.38 -23.55
CA ARG A 5 48.63 -4.60 -22.92
C ARG A 5 50.14 -4.51 -22.97
N PHE A 6 50.76 -4.34 -21.81
CA PHE A 6 52.13 -4.82 -21.64
C PHE A 6 52.04 -6.33 -21.86
N GLU A 7 52.45 -6.81 -23.03
CA GLU A 7 52.43 -8.24 -23.33
C GLU A 7 53.26 -8.94 -22.26
N ASN A 8 52.60 -9.78 -21.47
CA ASN A 8 53.12 -10.50 -20.31
C ASN A 8 54.09 -11.64 -20.73
N GLY A 9 54.74 -11.49 -21.88
CA GLY A 9 55.67 -12.47 -22.43
C GLY A 9 57.03 -12.46 -21.76
N ASP A 10 57.38 -11.38 -21.08
CA ASP A 10 58.56 -11.28 -20.23
C ASP A 10 58.18 -10.47 -18.97
N GLU A 11 58.64 -10.89 -17.79
CA GLU A 11 58.52 -10.20 -16.48
C GLU A 11 59.14 -8.77 -16.45
N LYS A 12 59.37 -8.16 -17.61
CA LYS A 12 59.95 -6.84 -17.82
C LYS A 12 59.12 -5.73 -17.21
N PHE A 13 57.79 -5.82 -17.24
CA PHE A 13 56.92 -4.81 -16.62
C PHE A 13 57.07 -4.84 -15.11
N ASP A 14 56.90 -6.01 -14.49
CA ASP A 14 57.01 -6.20 -13.04
C ASP A 14 58.40 -5.84 -12.51
N ARG A 15 59.45 -6.19 -13.27
CA ARG A 15 60.83 -5.80 -12.95
C ARG A 15 61.04 -4.29 -13.03
N SER A 16 60.50 -3.63 -14.05
CA SER A 16 60.61 -2.19 -14.21
C SER A 16 59.81 -1.45 -13.15
N LEU A 17 58.61 -1.92 -12.82
CA LEU A 17 57.78 -1.38 -11.75
C LEU A 17 58.44 -1.56 -10.38
N SER A 18 58.97 -2.75 -10.10
CA SER A 18 59.71 -3.02 -8.86
C SER A 18 60.95 -2.14 -8.74
N SER A 19 61.69 -1.95 -9.84
CA SER A 19 62.85 -1.04 -9.87
C SER A 19 62.44 0.41 -9.67
N PHE A 20 61.34 0.86 -10.27
CA PHE A 20 60.82 2.20 -10.11
C PHE A 20 60.43 2.47 -8.65
N ILE A 21 59.62 1.58 -8.06
CA ILE A 21 59.18 1.70 -6.67
C ILE A 21 60.40 1.69 -5.74
N SER A 22 61.39 0.84 -5.99
CA SER A 22 62.61 0.80 -5.17
C SER A 22 63.41 2.11 -5.25
N CYS A 23 63.53 2.71 -6.44
CA CYS A 23 64.29 3.94 -6.66
C CYS A 23 63.59 5.22 -6.20
N PHE A 24 62.25 5.21 -6.12
CA PHE A 24 61.44 6.42 -5.85
C PHE A 24 60.46 6.24 -4.69
N SER A 25 60.64 5.21 -3.86
CA SER A 25 59.73 4.89 -2.74
C SER A 25 59.53 6.06 -1.77
N ASP A 26 60.57 6.87 -1.57
CA ASP A 26 60.57 8.08 -0.75
C ASP A 26 59.64 9.18 -1.28
N ARG A 27 59.34 9.19 -2.58
CA ARG A 27 58.45 10.17 -3.24
C ARG A 27 56.99 9.73 -3.26
N PHE A 28 56.70 8.47 -2.98
CA PHE A 28 55.35 7.88 -3.04
C PHE A 28 54.88 7.36 -1.68
N VAL A 29 55.15 8.14 -0.63
CA VAL A 29 54.63 7.89 0.72
C VAL A 29 53.23 8.50 0.82
N GLY A 30 52.29 7.79 1.45
CA GLY A 30 50.89 8.23 1.57
C GLY A 30 50.70 9.62 2.20
N GLN A 31 51.64 10.05 3.04
CA GLN A 31 51.65 11.40 3.64
C GLN A 31 51.88 12.53 2.63
N LEU A 32 52.41 12.22 1.45
CA LEU A 32 52.64 13.17 0.36
C LEU A 32 51.49 13.15 -0.67
N TYR A 33 50.50 12.29 -0.49
CA TYR A 33 49.37 12.18 -1.41
C TYR A 33 48.47 13.42 -1.33
N ASP A 34 48.19 14.02 -2.48
CA ASP A 34 47.32 15.17 -2.63
C ASP A 34 46.52 15.05 -3.93
N ASP A 35 45.19 15.05 -3.82
CA ASP A 35 44.27 14.88 -4.96
C ASP A 35 44.52 15.89 -6.09
N THR A 36 44.99 17.08 -5.75
CA THR A 36 45.16 18.19 -6.70
C THR A 36 46.55 18.25 -7.31
N ARG A 37 47.61 17.87 -6.57
CA ARG A 37 49.00 18.14 -6.93
C ARG A 37 49.92 16.92 -6.99
N TRP A 38 49.60 15.83 -6.27
CA TRP A 38 50.44 14.63 -6.21
C TRP A 38 49.58 13.40 -5.93
N ASN A 39 48.90 12.92 -6.97
CA ASN A 39 47.92 11.84 -6.89
C ASN A 39 48.38 10.61 -7.70
N CYS A 40 47.49 9.62 -7.82
CA CYS A 40 47.77 8.38 -8.55
C CYS A 40 48.12 8.60 -10.02
N PHE A 41 47.65 9.69 -10.64
CA PHE A 41 48.03 10.06 -12.00
C PHE A 41 49.51 10.44 -12.09
N ASP A 42 50.00 11.21 -11.12
CA ASP A 42 51.38 11.68 -11.10
C ASP A 42 52.35 10.50 -10.93
N PHE A 43 51.95 9.47 -10.16
CA PHE A 43 52.66 8.19 -10.11
C PHE A 43 52.77 7.51 -11.49
N VAL A 44 51.66 7.43 -12.22
CA VAL A 44 51.64 6.80 -13.57
C VAL A 44 52.54 7.57 -14.54
N ILE A 45 52.50 8.90 -14.52
CA ILE A 45 53.36 9.72 -15.39
C ILE A 45 54.84 9.58 -15.04
N GLU A 46 55.19 9.59 -13.76
CA GLU A 46 56.58 9.40 -13.35
C GLU A 46 57.10 8.00 -13.72
N PHE A 47 56.24 6.98 -13.65
CA PHE A 47 56.58 5.63 -14.12
C PHE A 47 56.77 5.57 -15.65
N MET A 48 55.90 6.24 -16.41
CA MET A 48 56.06 6.34 -17.88
C MET A 48 57.33 7.10 -18.28
N ARG A 49 57.73 8.10 -17.49
CA ARG A 49 59.02 8.80 -17.65
C ARG A 49 60.19 7.87 -17.36
N PHE A 50 60.12 7.14 -16.25
CA PHE A 50 61.16 6.19 -15.84
C PHE A 50 61.42 5.11 -16.90
N THR A 51 60.37 4.64 -17.57
CA THR A 51 60.47 3.64 -18.64
C THR A 51 60.86 4.22 -20.01
N ASN A 52 61.16 5.52 -20.09
CA ASN A 52 61.44 6.26 -21.34
C ASN A 52 60.33 6.12 -22.39
N PHE A 53 59.08 5.96 -21.97
CA PHE A 53 57.97 5.70 -22.89
C PHE A 53 57.64 6.94 -23.70
N ARG A 54 57.04 7.95 -23.06
CA ARG A 54 56.78 9.27 -23.63
C ARG A 54 56.37 10.23 -22.51
N ASN A 55 56.76 11.51 -22.65
CA ASN A 55 56.29 12.56 -21.74
C ASN A 55 54.86 12.97 -22.11
N PHE A 56 53.90 12.61 -21.26
CA PHE A 56 52.52 13.08 -21.38
C PHE A 56 52.21 14.16 -20.34
N THR A 57 51.32 15.09 -20.71
CA THR A 57 50.61 15.94 -19.76
C THR A 57 49.34 15.21 -19.30
N LYS A 58 48.75 15.64 -18.17
CA LYS A 58 47.49 15.06 -17.65
C LYS A 58 46.37 15.07 -18.67
N VAL A 59 46.22 16.19 -19.37
CA VAL A 59 45.22 16.37 -20.42
C VAL A 59 45.46 15.43 -21.60
N ALA A 60 46.72 15.31 -22.06
CA ALA A 60 47.06 14.46 -23.20
C ALA A 60 46.83 12.97 -22.89
N PHE A 61 47.25 12.51 -21.71
CA PHE A 61 47.03 11.12 -21.29
C PHE A 61 45.53 10.78 -21.20
N VAL A 62 44.76 11.65 -20.55
CA VAL A 62 43.31 11.42 -20.39
C VAL A 62 42.64 11.38 -21.75
N SER A 63 42.97 12.29 -22.66
CA SER A 63 42.39 12.31 -24.00
C SER A 63 42.72 11.07 -24.82
N GLU A 64 43.97 10.59 -24.76
CA GLU A 64 44.43 9.46 -25.57
C GLU A 64 43.97 8.11 -25.02
N PHE A 65 44.00 7.91 -23.70
CA PHE A 65 43.79 6.59 -23.09
C PHE A 65 42.47 6.45 -22.34
N MET A 66 41.97 7.53 -21.71
CA MET A 66 40.84 7.45 -20.78
C MET A 66 39.52 7.96 -21.37
N GLN A 67 39.56 8.94 -22.28
CA GLN A 67 38.39 9.68 -22.73
C GLN A 67 37.35 8.78 -23.39
N LYS A 68 37.79 7.81 -24.20
CA LYS A 68 36.88 6.84 -24.81
C LYS A 68 36.22 5.92 -23.78
N ALA A 69 36.97 5.46 -22.77
CA ALA A 69 36.43 4.59 -21.73
C ALA A 69 35.45 5.36 -20.82
N LEU A 70 35.79 6.59 -20.46
CA LEU A 70 34.93 7.47 -19.68
C LEU A 70 33.63 7.80 -20.42
N ASN A 71 33.71 8.17 -21.71
CA ASN A 71 32.52 8.45 -22.51
C ASN A 71 31.61 7.23 -22.63
N ASN A 72 32.17 6.03 -22.79
CA ASN A 72 31.38 4.80 -22.83
C ASN A 72 30.67 4.52 -21.49
N ALA A 73 31.37 4.68 -20.36
CA ALA A 73 30.78 4.48 -19.04
C ALA A 73 29.65 5.49 -18.75
N VAL A 74 29.81 6.74 -19.20
CA VAL A 74 28.77 7.76 -19.10
C VAL A 74 27.57 7.41 -19.98
N SER A 75 27.79 6.92 -21.20
CA SER A 75 26.71 6.46 -22.08
C SER A 75 25.96 5.26 -21.50
N GLU A 76 26.65 4.26 -20.95
CA GLU A 76 26.00 3.11 -20.27
C GLU A 76 25.18 3.56 -19.06
N MET A 77 25.71 4.48 -18.24
CA MET A 77 24.96 5.04 -17.11
C MET A 77 23.72 5.82 -17.57
N ALA A 78 23.80 6.54 -18.69
CA ALA A 78 22.65 7.25 -19.25
C ALA A 78 21.61 6.27 -19.83
N GLU A 79 22.04 5.20 -20.49
CA GLU A 79 21.18 4.17 -21.06
C GLU A 79 20.41 3.39 -19.97
N ILE A 80 21.05 3.11 -18.83
CA ILE A 80 20.39 2.53 -17.64
C ILE A 80 19.31 3.46 -17.07
N LEU A 81 19.50 4.78 -17.15
CA LEU A 81 18.51 5.76 -16.67
C LEU A 81 17.37 5.98 -17.66
N GLU A 82 17.60 5.77 -18.96
CA GLU A 82 16.58 5.94 -20.01
C GLU A 82 15.66 4.72 -20.18
N ASP A 83 16.01 3.54 -19.68
CA ASP A 83 15.16 2.32 -19.70
C ASP A 83 14.01 2.33 -18.65
N GLY A 84 13.72 3.50 -18.05
CA GLY A 84 12.61 3.75 -17.11
C GLY A 84 11.20 3.66 -17.71
N SER A 85 11.02 2.95 -18.83
CA SER A 85 9.72 2.71 -19.47
C SER A 85 9.01 1.44 -18.97
N THR A 86 9.70 0.58 -18.23
CA THR A 86 9.04 -0.42 -17.40
C THR A 86 8.62 0.29 -16.11
N ALA A 87 7.31 0.39 -15.87
CA ALA A 87 6.79 0.88 -14.60
C ALA A 87 7.53 0.16 -13.47
N ASP A 88 8.29 0.93 -12.67
CA ASP A 88 9.19 0.48 -11.61
C ASP A 88 8.58 -0.70 -10.84
N SER A 89 8.94 -1.91 -11.28
CA SER A 89 8.29 -3.14 -10.83
C SER A 89 8.60 -3.36 -9.36
N ASP A 90 9.78 -2.92 -8.92
CA ASP A 90 10.20 -2.97 -7.53
C ASP A 90 9.34 -2.01 -6.71
N ARG A 91 9.14 -0.77 -7.15
CA ARG A 91 8.24 0.16 -6.46
C ARG A 91 6.79 -0.33 -6.38
N ASN A 92 6.29 -0.99 -7.44
CA ASN A 92 4.96 -1.59 -7.41
C ASN A 92 4.89 -2.78 -6.43
N MET A 93 5.94 -3.60 -6.36
CA MET A 93 6.02 -4.69 -5.38
C MET A 93 6.12 -4.16 -3.95
N ASP A 94 6.93 -3.13 -3.71
CA ASP A 94 7.07 -2.49 -2.40
C ASP A 94 5.75 -1.87 -1.94
N GLN A 95 5.04 -1.18 -2.84
CA GLN A 95 3.73 -0.61 -2.53
C GLN A 95 2.69 -1.69 -2.20
N GLN A 96 2.67 -2.79 -2.95
CA GLN A 96 1.79 -3.92 -2.66
C GLN A 96 2.16 -4.60 -1.33
N SER A 97 3.46 -4.79 -1.06
CA SER A 97 3.95 -5.37 0.18
C SER A 97 3.56 -4.53 1.39
N PHE A 98 3.72 -3.21 1.29
CA PHE A 98 3.29 -2.26 2.32
C PHE A 98 1.79 -2.33 2.57
N ALA A 99 0.96 -2.28 1.51
CA ALA A 99 -0.50 -2.38 1.65
C ALA A 99 -0.95 -3.69 2.31
N VAL A 100 -0.31 -4.82 2.00
CA VAL A 100 -0.59 -6.10 2.65
C VAL A 100 -0.23 -6.05 4.13
N SER A 101 0.96 -5.53 4.48
CA SER A 101 1.40 -5.42 5.87
C SER A 101 0.46 -4.51 6.69
N GLN A 102 0.07 -3.35 6.16
CA GLN A 102 -0.87 -2.44 6.81
C GLN A 102 -2.24 -3.09 7.03
N PHE A 103 -2.72 -3.88 6.06
CA PHE A 103 -3.97 -4.63 6.21
C PHE A 103 -3.89 -5.69 7.31
N GLU A 104 -2.79 -6.45 7.38
CA GLU A 104 -2.59 -7.46 8.43
C GLU A 104 -2.57 -6.83 9.82
N ILE A 105 -1.82 -5.74 10.01
CA ILE A 105 -1.80 -4.96 11.25
C ILE A 105 -3.21 -4.50 11.62
N PHE A 106 -3.91 -3.85 10.67
CA PHE A 106 -5.28 -3.40 10.88
C PHE A 106 -6.20 -4.53 11.33
N THR A 107 -6.21 -5.66 10.62
CA THR A 107 -7.12 -6.78 10.95
C THR A 107 -6.82 -7.39 12.31
N HIS A 108 -5.54 -7.48 12.69
CA HIS A 108 -5.12 -7.98 13.99
C HIS A 108 -5.59 -7.04 15.11
N GLU A 109 -5.24 -5.75 15.02
CA GLU A 109 -5.63 -4.75 16.01
C GLU A 109 -7.15 -4.58 16.10
N TYR A 110 -7.87 -4.67 14.98
CA TYR A 110 -9.33 -4.63 14.96
C TYR A 110 -9.96 -5.79 15.74
N ARG A 111 -9.43 -7.00 15.55
CA ARG A 111 -9.87 -8.17 16.32
C ARG A 111 -9.55 -7.99 17.80
N GLU A 112 -8.34 -7.58 18.14
CA GLU A 112 -7.95 -7.35 19.54
C GLU A 112 -8.83 -6.30 20.23
N ARG A 113 -9.15 -5.18 19.57
CA ARG A 113 -10.02 -4.12 20.12
C ARG A 113 -11.47 -4.57 20.26
N LYS A 114 -11.96 -5.40 19.34
CA LYS A 114 -13.35 -5.91 19.34
C LYS A 114 -13.54 -7.09 20.30
N GLU A 115 -12.49 -7.85 20.60
CA GLU A 115 -12.49 -9.02 21.47
C GLU A 115 -12.23 -8.70 22.96
N VAL A 116 -12.44 -7.47 23.42
CA VAL A 116 -12.44 -7.18 24.87
C VAL A 116 -13.87 -7.16 25.43
N PRO A 117 -14.48 -8.31 25.77
CA PRO A 117 -15.39 -8.34 26.90
C PRO A 117 -14.61 -7.87 28.12
N GLN A 118 -15.05 -6.78 28.72
CA GLN A 118 -14.59 -6.36 30.03
C GLN A 118 -15.03 -7.44 31.03
N CYS A 119 -14.20 -8.45 31.20
CA CYS A 119 -14.36 -9.45 32.24
C CYS A 119 -13.94 -8.77 33.55
N ASP A 120 -14.87 -8.03 34.16
CA ASP A 120 -14.71 -7.59 35.54
C ASP A 120 -14.55 -8.85 36.40
N HIS A 121 -13.32 -9.07 36.86
CA HIS A 121 -12.97 -10.06 37.84
C HIS A 121 -13.73 -9.72 39.14
N ASN A 122 -14.88 -10.34 39.37
CA ASN A 122 -15.43 -10.48 40.71
C ASN A 122 -16.12 -11.84 40.84
N GLY A 123 -15.64 -12.60 41.82
CA GLY A 123 -15.85 -14.03 41.92
C GLY A 123 -17.31 -14.42 42.07
N SER A 124 -17.77 -15.28 41.17
CA SER A 124 -18.85 -16.21 41.46
C SER A 124 -18.65 -17.47 40.63
N GLN A 125 -18.33 -18.56 41.32
CA GLN A 125 -18.42 -19.91 40.75
C GLN A 125 -19.88 -20.15 40.37
N ASN A 126 -20.18 -20.16 39.07
CA ASN A 126 -21.15 -21.03 38.38
C ASN A 126 -21.61 -20.40 37.07
N GLY A 127 -21.23 -21.04 35.96
CA GLY A 127 -22.08 -21.14 34.77
C GLY A 127 -22.05 -19.98 33.77
N SER A 128 -21.62 -20.32 32.55
CA SER A 128 -22.00 -19.65 31.30
C SER A 128 -21.35 -18.28 30.98
N CYS A 129 -20.03 -18.20 31.09
CA CYS A 129 -19.26 -17.08 30.53
C CYS A 129 -18.94 -17.34 29.05
N CYS A 130 -19.96 -17.33 28.16
CA CYS A 130 -19.81 -17.28 26.68
C CYS A 130 -21.18 -17.14 25.98
N SER A 131 -22.02 -16.22 26.43
CA SER A 131 -23.26 -15.89 25.72
C SER A 131 -23.49 -14.39 25.71
N SER A 132 -22.54 -13.65 25.14
CA SER A 132 -22.88 -12.32 24.62
C SER A 132 -23.91 -12.56 23.50
N PRO A 133 -25.15 -12.05 23.60
CA PRO A 133 -26.05 -12.07 22.46
C PRO A 133 -25.40 -11.19 21.40
N SER A 134 -24.76 -11.83 20.42
CA SER A 134 -24.25 -11.15 19.24
C SER A 134 -25.40 -10.34 18.66
N SER A 135 -25.30 -9.02 18.67
CA SER A 135 -26.30 -8.10 18.12
C SER A 135 -26.63 -8.40 16.65
N SER A 136 -25.71 -9.07 15.95
CA SER A 136 -25.92 -9.60 14.59
C SER A 136 -27.05 -10.65 14.51
N GLY A 137 -27.21 -11.46 15.56
CA GLY A 137 -28.26 -12.48 15.63
C GLY A 137 -29.69 -11.91 15.66
N ASP A 138 -29.88 -10.76 16.30
CA ASP A 138 -31.18 -10.08 16.36
C ASP A 138 -31.43 -9.20 15.15
N CYS A 139 -30.39 -8.55 14.62
CA CYS A 139 -30.42 -7.83 13.35
C CYS A 139 -30.89 -8.73 12.18
N LYS A 140 -30.26 -9.90 12.02
CA LYS A 140 -30.61 -10.85 10.98
C LYS A 140 -32.05 -11.36 11.10
N LYS A 141 -32.55 -11.57 12.32
CA LYS A 141 -33.96 -11.95 12.54
C LYS A 141 -34.90 -10.83 12.10
N ARG A 142 -34.59 -9.57 12.42
CA ARG A 142 -35.38 -8.40 11.99
C ARG A 142 -35.46 -8.32 10.47
N ILE A 143 -34.33 -8.45 9.78
CA ILE A 143 -34.27 -8.48 8.31
C ILE A 143 -35.14 -9.61 7.75
N VAL A 144 -34.91 -10.85 8.19
CA VAL A 144 -35.66 -12.02 7.69
C VAL A 144 -37.17 -11.87 7.93
N ASN A 145 -37.57 -11.36 9.10
CA ASN A 145 -38.96 -11.14 9.42
C ASN A 145 -39.58 -10.03 8.54
N ALA A 146 -38.89 -8.91 8.34
CA ALA A 146 -39.34 -7.82 7.48
C ALA A 146 -39.49 -8.31 6.02
N THR A 147 -38.47 -8.96 5.46
CA THR A 147 -38.48 -9.53 4.11
C THR A 147 -39.64 -10.52 3.93
N ARG A 148 -39.88 -11.42 4.89
CA ARG A 148 -41.02 -12.36 4.83
C ARG A 148 -42.37 -11.65 4.84
N LYS A 149 -42.53 -10.60 5.65
CA LYS A 149 -43.77 -9.81 5.69
C LYS A 149 -44.00 -9.08 4.37
N LEU A 150 -42.96 -8.43 3.83
CA LEU A 150 -43.00 -7.74 2.53
C LEU A 150 -43.37 -8.70 1.40
N GLN A 151 -42.75 -9.88 1.33
CA GLN A 151 -43.08 -10.89 0.31
C GLN A 151 -44.55 -11.34 0.37
N ARG A 152 -45.10 -11.53 1.57
CA ARG A 152 -46.52 -11.88 1.75
C ARG A 152 -47.43 -10.74 1.30
N ALA A 153 -47.10 -9.50 1.64
CA ALA A 153 -47.86 -8.32 1.22
C ALA A 153 -47.83 -8.14 -0.31
N VAL A 154 -46.65 -8.27 -0.93
CA VAL A 154 -46.48 -8.23 -2.40
C VAL A 154 -47.37 -9.26 -3.09
N LEU A 155 -47.35 -10.52 -2.64
CA LEU A 155 -48.19 -11.58 -3.24
C LEU A 155 -49.70 -11.31 -3.08
N ALA A 156 -50.11 -10.64 -2.00
CA ALA A 156 -51.50 -10.29 -1.77
C ALA A 156 -51.93 -9.11 -2.66
N LEU A 157 -51.10 -8.08 -2.78
CA LEU A 157 -51.34 -6.90 -3.61
C LEU A 157 -51.39 -7.23 -5.11
N GLN A 158 -50.58 -8.18 -5.56
CA GLN A 158 -50.64 -8.67 -6.95
C GLN A 158 -51.99 -9.29 -7.34
N ARG A 159 -52.80 -9.68 -6.36
CA ARG A 159 -54.14 -10.26 -6.58
C ARG A 159 -55.25 -9.22 -6.48
N MET A 160 -54.92 -7.97 -6.14
CA MET A 160 -55.87 -6.87 -6.10
C MET A 160 -56.07 -6.26 -7.50
N PRO A 161 -57.16 -5.53 -7.73
CA PRO A 161 -57.40 -4.84 -8.99
C PRO A 161 -56.26 -3.87 -9.33
N ASP A 162 -55.91 -3.76 -10.61
CA ASP A 162 -54.86 -2.87 -11.07
C ASP A 162 -55.18 -1.41 -10.72
N SER A 163 -54.33 -0.81 -9.89
CA SER A 163 -54.35 0.60 -9.51
C SER A 163 -52.91 1.11 -9.53
N ASP A 164 -52.71 2.34 -9.99
CA ASP A 164 -51.37 2.95 -10.03
C ASP A 164 -50.75 3.03 -8.62
N VAL A 165 -51.58 3.28 -7.60
CA VAL A 165 -51.15 3.27 -6.18
C VAL A 165 -50.64 1.89 -5.76
N ILE A 166 -51.33 0.81 -6.17
CA ILE A 166 -50.93 -0.57 -5.85
C ILE A 166 -49.64 -0.93 -6.59
N LYS A 167 -49.45 -0.45 -7.83
CA LYS A 167 -48.23 -0.68 -8.62
C LYS A 167 -47.03 0.02 -7.99
N ASP A 168 -47.17 1.27 -7.59
CA ASP A 168 -46.11 2.03 -6.91
C ASP A 168 -45.72 1.36 -5.59
N MET A 169 -46.72 0.93 -4.81
CA MET A 169 -46.51 0.21 -3.55
C MET A 169 -45.79 -1.13 -3.77
N LEU A 170 -46.16 -1.89 -4.81
CA LEU A 170 -45.49 -3.13 -5.19
C LEU A 170 -44.04 -2.91 -5.59
N ASN A 171 -43.74 -1.85 -6.36
CA ASN A 171 -42.39 -1.50 -6.74
C ASN A 171 -41.54 -1.16 -5.52
N LYS A 172 -42.07 -0.32 -4.62
CA LYS A 172 -41.37 0.12 -3.42
C LYS A 172 -41.11 -1.03 -2.45
N MET A 173 -42.10 -1.89 -2.20
CA MET A 173 -41.92 -3.08 -1.36
C MET A 173 -40.89 -4.07 -1.91
N ARG A 174 -40.79 -4.20 -3.25
CA ARG A 174 -39.77 -5.03 -3.89
C ARG A 174 -38.37 -4.43 -3.79
N GLU A 175 -38.26 -3.11 -3.98
CA GLU A 175 -37.00 -2.37 -3.82
C GLU A 175 -36.44 -2.57 -2.40
N ILE A 176 -37.24 -2.28 -1.36
CA ILE A 176 -36.85 -2.45 0.03
C ILE A 176 -36.46 -3.91 0.32
N SER A 177 -37.23 -4.88 -0.20
CA SER A 177 -36.91 -6.30 -0.03
C SER A 177 -35.59 -6.71 -0.70
N ASN A 178 -35.22 -6.09 -1.82
CA ASN A 178 -33.96 -6.36 -2.50
C ASN A 178 -32.79 -5.75 -1.71
N ASP A 179 -32.94 -4.51 -1.26
CA ASP A 179 -31.93 -3.80 -0.47
C ASP A 179 -31.64 -4.51 0.86
N LEU A 180 -32.68 -4.98 1.57
CA LEU A 180 -32.53 -5.80 2.78
C LEU A 180 -31.78 -7.12 2.52
N ASN A 181 -31.99 -7.74 1.35
CA ASN A 181 -31.27 -8.95 0.97
C ASN A 181 -29.80 -8.67 0.61
N GLU A 182 -29.50 -7.54 -0.04
CA GLU A 182 -28.13 -7.12 -0.32
C GLU A 182 -27.35 -6.81 0.97
N HIS A 183 -27.97 -6.13 1.93
CA HIS A 183 -27.39 -5.91 3.27
C HIS A 183 -27.01 -7.25 3.95
N THR A 184 -27.84 -8.29 3.78
CA THR A 184 -27.57 -9.64 4.34
C THR A 184 -26.37 -10.33 3.66
N LYS A 185 -26.10 -10.03 2.38
CA LYS A 185 -24.92 -10.57 1.67
C LYS A 185 -23.64 -9.85 2.10
N GLN A 186 -23.71 -8.54 2.30
CA GLN A 186 -22.58 -7.71 2.71
C GLN A 186 -22.09 -8.03 4.12
N GLU A 187 -22.98 -8.36 5.07
CA GLU A 187 -22.58 -8.77 6.44
C GLU A 187 -21.68 -10.01 6.51
N LYS A 188 -21.53 -10.78 5.44
CA LYS A 188 -20.67 -11.98 5.42
C LYS A 188 -19.20 -11.70 5.09
N ALA A 189 -18.88 -10.52 4.55
CA ALA A 189 -17.50 -10.14 4.26
C ALA A 189 -16.96 -9.38 5.47
N GLU A 190 -16.08 -10.01 6.26
CA GLU A 190 -15.51 -9.36 7.45
C GLU A 190 -14.70 -8.13 7.05
N PHE A 191 -13.69 -8.25 6.16
CA PHE A 191 -12.97 -7.12 5.54
C PHE A 191 -12.23 -7.58 4.27
N SER A 192 -11.93 -6.65 3.36
CA SER A 192 -11.02 -6.83 2.22
C SER A 192 -10.10 -5.61 2.10
N THR A 193 -8.92 -5.79 1.51
CA THR A 193 -7.98 -4.70 1.16
C THR A 193 -8.60 -3.63 0.26
N LYS A 194 -9.76 -3.91 -0.37
CA LYS A 194 -10.54 -2.94 -1.17
C LYS A 194 -11.64 -2.24 -0.38
N THR A 195 -12.02 -2.76 0.79
CA THR A 195 -13.12 -2.22 1.62
C THR A 195 -12.61 -1.52 2.87
N VAL A 196 -11.32 -1.64 3.18
CA VAL A 196 -10.65 -0.90 4.23
C VAL A 196 -9.85 0.23 3.57
N PRO A 197 -10.14 1.50 3.89
CA PRO A 197 -9.33 2.61 3.43
C PRO A 197 -8.01 2.59 4.20
N LEU A 198 -6.99 2.00 3.58
CA LEU A 198 -5.63 2.00 4.09
C LEU A 198 -4.94 3.28 3.63
N PRO A 199 -4.10 3.92 4.47
CA PRO A 199 -3.43 5.13 4.09
C PRO A 199 -2.38 4.83 3.00
N ASP A 200 -2.24 5.73 2.05
CA ASP A 200 -1.25 5.61 0.97
C ASP A 200 0.20 5.69 1.48
N PHE A 201 0.39 6.27 2.67
CA PHE A 201 1.68 6.49 3.32
C PHE A 201 1.53 6.46 4.84
N ASP A 202 2.58 6.08 5.56
CA ASP A 202 2.59 6.19 7.02
C ASP A 202 2.60 7.68 7.42
N PRO A 203 1.57 8.17 8.12
CA PRO A 203 1.52 9.56 8.57
C PRO A 203 2.66 9.91 9.54
N THR A 204 3.26 8.94 10.23
CA THR A 204 4.43 9.13 11.10
C THR A 204 5.66 9.45 10.28
N ASP A 205 5.91 8.69 9.21
CA ASP A 205 7.04 8.91 8.30
C ASP A 205 6.92 10.25 7.57
N MET A 206 5.71 10.60 7.11
CA MET A 206 5.47 11.89 6.48
C MET A 206 5.68 13.05 7.45
N LYS A 207 5.29 12.91 8.71
CA LYS A 207 5.57 13.93 9.73
C LYS A 207 7.06 14.06 10.01
N LEU A 208 7.80 12.96 10.02
CA LEU A 208 9.25 12.98 10.17
C LEU A 208 9.96 13.64 8.98
N LEU A 209 9.45 13.42 7.76
CA LEU A 209 10.03 13.94 6.52
C LEU A 209 9.68 15.42 6.26
N LEU A 210 8.41 15.80 6.46
CA LEU A 210 7.86 17.11 6.05
C LEU A 210 7.64 18.06 7.24
N GLY A 211 7.64 17.54 8.46
CA GLY A 211 7.27 18.28 9.67
C GLY A 211 5.77 18.24 9.96
N GLU A 212 5.40 18.36 11.24
CA GLU A 212 4.02 18.22 11.72
C GLU A 212 3.05 19.25 11.15
N SER A 213 3.52 20.43 10.74
CA SER A 213 2.69 21.51 10.17
C SER A 213 2.26 21.27 8.73
N GLU A 214 3.02 20.45 7.99
CA GLU A 214 2.81 20.22 6.55
C GLU A 214 1.99 18.95 6.28
N VAL A 215 1.79 18.10 7.29
CA VAL A 215 1.00 16.87 7.18
C VAL A 215 -0.40 17.10 7.78
N PRO A 216 -1.47 17.09 6.96
CA PRO A 216 -2.82 17.20 7.47
C PRO A 216 -3.15 16.10 8.49
N PRO A 217 -4.04 16.36 9.46
CA PRO A 217 -4.57 15.30 10.29
C PRO A 217 -5.34 14.31 9.42
N SER A 218 -4.81 13.09 9.27
CA SER A 218 -5.49 11.98 8.60
C SER A 218 -6.27 11.17 9.63
N ARG A 219 -7.49 10.74 9.27
CA ARG A 219 -8.21 9.74 10.06
C ARG A 219 -7.46 8.42 10.01
N THR A 220 -7.56 7.66 11.08
CA THR A 220 -7.01 6.30 11.07
C THR A 220 -7.96 5.36 10.30
N PRO A 221 -7.47 4.27 9.69
CA PRO A 221 -8.33 3.25 9.09
C PRO A 221 -9.42 2.74 10.03
N PHE A 222 -9.16 2.74 11.34
CA PHE A 222 -10.13 2.42 12.38
C PHE A 222 -11.33 3.36 12.40
N GLU A 223 -11.07 4.66 12.45
CA GLU A 223 -12.11 5.68 12.49
C GLU A 223 -12.98 5.62 11.24
N GLU A 224 -12.36 5.42 10.07
CA GLU A 224 -13.09 5.32 8.80
C GLU A 224 -13.93 4.03 8.71
N VAL A 225 -13.42 2.90 9.20
CA VAL A 225 -14.19 1.65 9.26
C VAL A 225 -15.34 1.75 10.26
N GLU A 226 -15.13 2.38 11.41
CA GLU A 226 -16.18 2.58 12.42
C GLU A 226 -17.30 3.48 11.90
N GLU A 227 -16.96 4.58 11.23
CA GLU A 227 -17.92 5.48 10.58
C GLU A 227 -18.70 4.77 9.47
N SER A 228 -18.02 3.97 8.64
CA SER A 228 -18.63 3.16 7.58
C SER A 228 -19.61 2.12 8.14
N GLU A 229 -19.21 1.41 9.20
CA GLU A 229 -20.07 0.45 9.90
C GLU A 229 -21.27 1.13 10.54
N GLN A 230 -21.10 2.32 11.11
CA GLN A 230 -22.19 3.09 11.69
C GLN A 230 -23.18 3.56 10.61
N LEU A 231 -22.68 4.09 9.50
CA LEU A 231 -23.50 4.51 8.36
C LEU A 231 -24.27 3.33 7.76
N ARG A 232 -23.65 2.14 7.71
CA ARG A 232 -24.30 0.90 7.27
C ARG A 232 -25.43 0.49 8.21
N LYS A 233 -25.24 0.61 9.53
CA LYS A 233 -26.28 0.34 10.53
C LYS A 233 -27.43 1.34 10.42
N ASP A 234 -27.14 2.63 10.29
CA ASP A 234 -28.16 3.68 10.18
C ASP A 234 -29.01 3.50 8.92
N ARG A 235 -28.37 3.16 7.79
CA ARG A 235 -29.07 2.82 6.55
C ARG A 235 -29.99 1.61 6.73
N LEU A 236 -29.53 0.59 7.44
CA LEU A 236 -30.34 -0.59 7.70
C LEU A 236 -31.56 -0.27 8.58
N GLU A 237 -31.40 0.51 9.64
CA GLU A 237 -32.53 0.95 10.47
C GLU A 237 -33.55 1.76 9.65
N SER A 238 -33.07 2.63 8.75
CA SER A 238 -33.93 3.37 7.83
C SER A 238 -34.74 2.43 6.92
N LEU A 239 -34.11 1.39 6.35
CA LEU A 239 -34.79 0.41 5.48
C LEU A 239 -35.82 -0.42 6.26
N LEU A 240 -35.51 -0.80 7.50
CA LEU A 240 -36.44 -1.53 8.36
C LEU A 240 -37.64 -0.67 8.75
N PHE A 241 -37.42 0.61 9.03
CA PHE A 241 -38.49 1.58 9.28
C PHE A 241 -39.37 1.77 8.03
N GLU A 242 -38.76 1.96 6.87
CA GLU A 242 -39.48 2.10 5.60
C GLU A 242 -40.32 0.84 5.30
N ALA A 243 -39.76 -0.36 5.52
CA ALA A 243 -40.51 -1.61 5.39
C ALA A 243 -41.74 -1.65 6.31
N GLU A 244 -41.63 -1.14 7.54
CA GLU A 244 -42.73 -1.09 8.49
C GLU A 244 -43.83 -0.13 8.03
N VAL A 245 -43.47 1.07 7.57
CA VAL A 245 -44.42 2.04 7.00
C VAL A 245 -45.17 1.44 5.81
N MET A 246 -44.46 0.82 4.86
CA MET A 246 -45.10 0.19 3.70
C MET A 246 -46.06 -0.94 4.10
N LEU A 247 -45.72 -1.71 5.14
CA LEU A 247 -46.58 -2.77 5.64
C LEU A 247 -47.83 -2.24 6.34
N GLN A 248 -47.75 -1.08 7.01
CA GLN A 248 -48.91 -0.39 7.57
C GLN A 248 -49.83 0.15 6.48
N GLU A 249 -49.29 0.78 5.44
CA GLU A 249 -50.07 1.25 4.28
C GLU A 249 -50.80 0.10 3.58
N TYR A 250 -50.13 -1.04 3.42
CA TYR A 250 -50.75 -2.26 2.93
C TYR A 250 -51.91 -2.73 3.82
N ASP A 251 -51.76 -2.69 5.15
CA ASP A 251 -52.81 -3.10 6.06
C ASP A 251 -54.03 -2.16 5.96
N HIS A 252 -53.81 -0.85 5.83
CA HIS A 252 -54.86 0.13 5.59
C HIS A 252 -55.62 -0.14 4.28
N ILE A 253 -54.92 -0.48 3.20
CA ILE A 253 -55.55 -0.81 1.92
C ILE A 253 -56.36 -2.10 2.02
N LYS A 254 -55.86 -3.09 2.77
CA LYS A 254 -56.49 -4.40 2.88
C LYS A 254 -57.70 -4.42 3.82
N ASN A 255 -57.58 -3.79 4.98
CA ASN A 255 -58.57 -3.87 6.06
C ASN A 255 -59.42 -2.60 6.17
N GLY A 256 -59.10 -1.54 5.42
CA GLY A 256 -59.64 -0.20 5.64
C GLY A 256 -58.91 0.53 6.78
N LEU A 257 -59.11 1.85 6.88
CA LEU A 257 -58.60 2.64 7.99
C LEU A 257 -59.33 2.26 9.28
N ASN A 258 -58.68 1.51 10.16
CA ASN A 258 -59.12 1.38 11.55
C ASN A 258 -58.67 2.64 12.29
N VAL A 259 -59.59 3.59 12.47
CA VAL A 259 -59.43 4.79 13.30
C VAL A 259 -59.48 4.42 14.78
#